data_AF-A0AAU3MLL2-F1
#
_entry.id   AF-A0AAU3MLL2-F1
#
_cell.length_a   1.000
_cell.length_b   1.000
_cell.length_c   1.000
_cell.angle_alpha   90.00
_cell.angle_beta   90.00
_cell.angle_gamma   90.00
#
_symmetry.space_group_name_H-M   'P 1'
#
loop_
_entity.id
_entity.type
_entity.pdbx_description
1 polymer ?
#
loop_
_entity_poly.entity_id
_entity_poly.type
_entity_poly.pdbx_seq_one_letter_code
_entity_poly.pdbx_strand_id
1 'polypeptide(L)' 'MAAWTWRFEKSDGTEVQPAVQPEEFTTQGDAESWIGEYWKALAEGGADQVTLFEDDAVIYGPMGLHAEDAPA' A
#
# COMPACT_ATOMS: atom_id res chain seq x y z
N MET A 1 7.63 9.08 17.48
CA MET A 1 6.38 8.81 16.76
C MET A 1 6.81 7.91 15.63
N ALA A 2 6.22 6.72 15.51
CA ALA A 2 6.59 5.80 14.44
C ALA A 2 6.00 6.31 13.12
N ALA A 3 6.78 6.25 12.04
CA ALA A 3 6.34 6.67 10.73
C ALA A 3 5.69 5.48 10.01
N TRP A 4 4.43 5.63 9.61
CA TRP A 4 3.71 4.60 8.87
C TRP A 4 3.81 4.89 7.37
N THR A 5 4.35 3.95 6.60
CA THR A 5 4.70 4.18 5.19
C THR A 5 4.28 3.02 4.30
N TRP A 6 3.78 3.34 3.11
CA TRP A 6 3.44 2.35 2.10
C TRP A 6 4.55 2.21 1.05
N ARG A 7 4.95 0.97 0.78
CA ARG A 7 5.73 0.61 -0.41
C ARG A 7 4.82 0.00 -1.45
N PHE A 8 5.00 0.40 -2.70
CA PHE A 8 4.19 -0.05 -3.84
C PHE A 8 5.07 -0.84 -4.80
N GLU A 9 4.60 -2.00 -5.20
CA GLU A 9 5.38 -2.93 -6.02
C GLU A 9 4.50 -3.48 -7.15
N LYS A 10 5.14 -3.87 -8.25
CA LYS A 10 4.51 -4.68 -9.31
C LYS A 10 4.47 -6.15 -8.93
N SER A 11 3.75 -6.95 -9.70
CA SER A 11 3.70 -8.42 -9.49
C SER A 11 5.06 -9.10 -9.60
N ASP A 12 6.06 -8.48 -10.24
CA ASP A 12 7.42 -9.01 -10.31
C ASP A 12 8.30 -8.59 -9.11
N GLY A 13 7.76 -7.80 -8.17
CA GLY A 13 8.48 -7.28 -7.00
C GLY A 13 9.25 -5.98 -7.26
N THR A 14 9.17 -5.42 -8.47
CA THR A 14 9.76 -4.10 -8.76
C THR A 14 8.99 -3.00 -8.03
N GLU A 15 9.70 -2.20 -7.23
CA GLU A 15 9.15 -1.01 -6.59
C GLU A 15 8.74 0.04 -7.64
N VAL A 16 7.57 0.64 -7.44
CA VAL A 16 7.01 1.69 -8.30
C VAL A 16 6.60 2.89 -7.48
N GLN A 17 6.59 4.05 -8.14
CA GLN A 17 5.95 5.21 -7.55
C GLN A 17 4.43 5.07 -7.67
N PRO A 18 3.68 5.35 -6.58
CA PRO A 18 2.24 5.28 -6.62
C PRO A 18 1.65 6.40 -7.48
N ALA A 19 0.52 6.14 -8.14
CA ALA A 19 -0.22 7.19 -8.83
C ALA A 19 -0.87 8.21 -7.87
N VAL A 20 -1.05 7.82 -6.61
CA VAL A 20 -1.54 8.70 -5.53
C VAL A 20 -0.49 8.70 -4.42
N GLN A 21 0.06 9.87 -4.12
CA GLN A 21 1.06 9.99 -3.06
C GLN A 21 0.41 9.79 -1.68
N PRO A 22 0.91 8.84 -0.84
CA PRO A 22 0.46 8.72 0.54
C PRO A 22 0.85 9.95 1.36
N GLU A 23 0.01 10.29 2.32
CA GLU A 23 0.32 11.28 3.36
C GLU A 23 1.15 10.66 4.49
N GLU A 24 1.64 11.50 5.40
CA GLU A 24 2.32 11.03 6.62
C GLU A 24 1.28 10.51 7.63
N PHE A 25 1.26 9.19 7.84
CA PHE A 25 0.34 8.59 8.81
C PHE A 25 0.98 8.46 10.19
N THR A 26 0.18 8.69 11.23
CA THR A 26 0.61 8.54 12.63
C THR A 26 0.11 7.26 13.28
N THR A 27 -0.78 6.51 12.62
CA THR A 27 -1.32 5.23 13.07
C THR A 27 -1.50 4.25 11.91
N GLN A 28 -1.51 2.94 12.21
CA GLN A 28 -1.83 1.89 11.26
C GLN A 28 -3.21 2.09 10.63
N GLY A 29 -4.21 2.42 11.44
CA GLY A 29 -5.60 2.54 10.98
C GLY A 29 -5.80 3.66 9.97
N ASP A 30 -5.07 4.78 10.09
CA ASP A 30 -5.08 5.85 9.09
C ASP A 30 -4.46 5.35 7.77
N ALA A 31 -3.33 4.65 7.84
CA ALA A 31 -2.66 4.08 6.67
C ALA A 31 -3.54 3.02 5.97
N GLU A 32 -4.20 2.15 6.73
CA GLU A 32 -5.15 1.14 6.24
C GLU A 32 -6.42 1.76 5.66
N SER A 33 -6.93 2.84 6.26
CA SER A 33 -8.08 3.56 5.71
C SER A 33 -7.74 4.22 4.38
N TRP A 34 -6.55 4.82 4.27
CA TRP A 34 -6.07 5.45 3.04
C TRP A 34 -5.93 4.43 1.90
N ILE A 35 -5.32 3.27 2.15
CA ILE A 35 -5.19 2.26 1.09
C ILE A 35 -6.56 1.75 0.63
N GLY A 36 -7.51 1.59 1.55
CA GLY A 36 -8.90 1.23 1.23
C GLY A 36 -9.64 2.28 0.38
N GLU A 37 -9.25 3.54 0.46
CA GLU A 37 -9.81 4.62 -0.37
C GLU A 37 -9.15 4.70 -1.76
N TYR A 38 -7.83 4.56 -1.83
CA TYR A 38 -7.04 4.82 -3.05
C TYR A 38 -6.58 3.58 -3.82
N TRP A 39 -6.83 2.35 -3.35
CA TRP A 39 -6.32 1.12 -3.98
C TRP A 39 -6.60 1.02 -5.49
N LYS A 40 -7.78 1.45 -5.94
CA LYS A 40 -8.14 1.41 -7.38
C LYS A 40 -7.24 2.32 -8.21
N ALA A 41 -7.06 3.57 -7.77
CA ALA A 41 -6.22 4.53 -8.45
C ALA A 41 -4.75 4.10 -8.47
N LEU A 42 -4.30 3.44 -7.40
CA LEU A 42 -2.97 2.86 -7.30
C LEU A 42 -2.78 1.69 -8.28
N ALA A 43 -3.77 0.79 -8.37
CA ALA A 43 -3.80 -0.30 -9.31
C ALA A 43 -3.79 0.18 -10.77
N GLU A 44 -4.67 1.15 -11.09
CA GLU A 44 -4.69 1.80 -12.41
C GLU A 44 -3.39 2.55 -12.71
N GLY A 45 -2.70 3.01 -11.67
CA GLY A 45 -1.38 3.63 -11.71
C GLY A 45 -0.21 2.67 -11.97
N GLY A 46 -0.44 1.36 -11.94
CA GLY A 46 0.56 0.33 -12.19
C GLY A 46 1.24 -0.23 -10.95
N ALA A 47 0.70 0.00 -9.74
CA ALA A 47 1.06 -0.77 -8.55
C ALA A 47 0.18 -2.03 -8.46
N ASP A 48 0.78 -3.20 -8.32
CA ASP A 48 0.04 -4.46 -8.21
C ASP A 48 -0.17 -4.89 -6.76
N GLN A 49 0.76 -4.54 -5.88
CA GLN A 49 0.74 -4.93 -4.48
C GLN A 49 1.32 -3.83 -3.58
N VAL A 50 0.95 -3.87 -2.30
CA VAL A 50 1.42 -2.93 -1.29
C VAL A 50 1.89 -3.61 -0.02
N THR A 51 2.87 -2.99 0.62
CA THR A 51 3.44 -3.42 1.90
C THR A 51 3.48 -2.23 2.84
N LEU A 52 2.92 -2.39 4.05
CA LEU A 52 2.91 -1.37 5.10
C LEU A 52 4.14 -1.53 5.99
N PHE A 53 4.79 -0.42 6.28
CA PHE A 53 5.93 -0.34 7.18
C PHE A 53 5.60 0.56 8.38
N GLU A 54 6.10 0.18 9.55
CA GLU A 54 6.28 1.06 10.71
C GLU A 54 7.78 1.29 10.88
N ASP A 55 8.22 2.53 10.64
CA ASP A 55 9.62 2.89 10.45
C ASP A 55 10.28 2.03 9.36
N ASP A 56 11.06 1.01 9.73
CA ASP A 56 11.74 0.08 8.80
C ASP A 56 11.14 -1.34 8.86
N ALA A 57 10.19 -1.59 9.78
CA ALA A 57 9.62 -2.90 10.00
C ALA A 57 8.38 -3.12 9.12
N VAL A 58 8.34 -4.25 8.39
CA VAL A 58 7.13 -4.68 7.67
C VAL A 58 6.05 -5.08 8.67
N ILE A 59 4.92 -4.39 8.66
CA ILE A 59 3.77 -4.67 9.54
C ILE A 59 2.67 -5.42 8.80
N TYR A 60 2.48 -5.15 7.51
CA TYR A 60 1.42 -5.77 6.71
C TYR A 60 1.83 -5.95 5.25
N GLY A 61 1.39 -7.03 4.63
CA GLY A 61 1.56 -7.31 3.20
C GLY A 61 2.60 -8.40 2.86
N PRO A 62 2.88 -8.59 1.55
CA PRO A 62 2.29 -7.86 0.43
C PRO A 62 0.80 -8.19 0.25
N MET A 63 -0.03 -7.17 0.02
CA MET A 63 -1.46 -7.29 -0.31
C MET A 63 -1.69 -6.85 -1.76
N GLY A 64 -2.43 -7.64 -2.55
CA GLY A 64 -2.80 -7.27 -3.91
C GLY A 64 -3.75 -6.07 -3.95
N LEU A 65 -3.51 -5.15 -4.88
CA LEU A 65 -4.39 -4.01 -5.16
C LEU A 65 -5.47 -4.32 -6.22
N HIS A 66 -5.57 -5.57 -6.65
CA HIS A 66 -6.57 -5.98 -7.63
C HIS A 66 -7.77 -6.59 -6.90
N ALA A 67 -8.97 -6.12 -7.25
CA ALA A 67 -10.22 -6.52 -6.59
C ALA A 67 -10.47 -8.04 -6.58
N GLU A 68 -9.81 -8.76 -7.48
CA GLU A 68 -9.90 -10.21 -7.63
C GLU A 68 -9.03 -10.99 -6.61
N ASP A 69 -8.21 -10.30 -5.81
CA ASP A 69 -7.33 -10.88 -4.78
C ASP A 69 -7.94 -10.86 -3.37
N ALA A 70 -9.23 -10.56 -3.23
CA ALA A 70 -9.95 -10.78 -1.97
C ALA A 70 -10.39 -12.25 -1.90
N PRO A 71 -9.91 -13.08 -0.94
CA PRO A 71 -10.46 -14.41 -0.76
C PRO A 71 -11.96 -14.28 -0.43
N ALA A 72 -12.78 -14.96 -1.23
CA ALA A 72 -14.24 -15.02 -1.07
C ALA A 72 -14.68 -15.62 0.28
#